data_AF-A0A7Z9UXM3-F1
#
_entry.id   AF-A0A7Z9UXM3-F1
#
_cell.length_a   1.000
_cell.length_b   1.000
_cell.length_c   1.000
_cell.angle_alpha   90.00
_cell.angle_beta   90.00
_cell.angle_gamma   90.00
#
_symmetry.space_group_name_H-M   'P 1'
#
loop_
_entity.id
_entity.type
_entity.pdbx_description
1 polymer ?
#
loop_
_entity_poly.entity_id
_entity_poly.type
_entity_poly.pdbx_seq_one_letter_code
_entity_poly.pdbx_strand_id
1 'polypeptide(L)' 'MFFRSLTQSGKFVPLVLIALSGTLFLQTATPVHAEEVRRFFIKNLDNERFDTRNQKGSPFVMSFFFTTCIPLP' A
#
# COMPACT_ATOMS: atom_id res chain seq x y z
N MET A 1 -31.57 -29.37 -1.12
CA MET A 1 -31.95 -29.91 -2.45
C MET A 1 -30.95 -29.52 -3.56
N PHE A 2 -30.44 -28.28 -3.57
CA PHE A 2 -29.46 -27.78 -4.56
C PHE A 2 -28.15 -28.58 -4.68
N PHE A 3 -27.53 -28.98 -3.57
CA PHE A 3 -26.23 -29.66 -3.58
C PHE A 3 -26.24 -31.03 -4.28
N ARG A 4 -27.38 -31.75 -4.24
CA ARG A 4 -27.55 -33.05 -4.91
C ARG A 4 -27.67 -32.92 -6.43
N SER A 5 -28.26 -31.82 -6.91
CA SER A 5 -28.40 -31.53 -8.35
C SER A 5 -27.05 -31.18 -9.00
N LEU A 6 -26.21 -30.41 -8.29
CA LEU A 6 -24.87 -30.05 -8.77
C LEU A 6 -23.93 -31.25 -8.90
N THR A 7 -24.00 -32.22 -7.98
CA THR A 7 -23.19 -33.46 -8.02
C THR A 7 -23.58 -34.38 -9.17
N GLN A 8 -24.86 -34.45 -9.54
CA GLN A 8 -25.35 -35.28 -10.65
C GLN A 8 -25.00 -34.73 -12.04
N SER A 9 -24.74 -33.42 -12.15
CA SER A 9 -24.53 -32.71 -13.42
C SER A 9 -23.09 -32.74 -13.96
N GLY A 10 -22.13 -33.33 -13.24
CA GLY A 10 -20.69 -33.31 -13.59
C GLY A 10 -20.02 -31.93 -13.45
N LYS A 11 -20.78 -30.87 -13.15
CA LYS A 11 -20.31 -29.48 -13.03
C LYS A 11 -19.79 -29.12 -11.63
N PHE A 12 -19.87 -30.04 -10.68
CA PHE A 12 -19.41 -29.82 -9.30
C PHE A 12 -17.89 -29.61 -9.22
N VAL A 13 -17.12 -30.47 -9.87
CA VAL A 13 -15.65 -30.40 -9.89
C VAL A 13 -15.13 -29.08 -10.48
N PRO A 14 -15.57 -28.61 -11.67
CA PRO A 14 -15.11 -27.33 -12.20
C PRO A 14 -15.53 -26.13 -11.35
N LEU A 15 -16.70 -26.18 -10.70
CA LEU A 15 -17.13 -25.11 -9.78
C LEU A 15 -16.21 -25.01 -8.55
N VAL A 16 -15.83 -26.17 -8.00
CA VAL A 16 -14.88 -26.26 -6.88
C VAL A 16 -13.50 -25.73 -7.28
N LEU A 17 -13.02 -26.07 -8.48
CA LEU A 17 -11.72 -25.59 -9.00
C LEU A 17 -11.72 -24.07 -9.22
N ILE A 18 -12.79 -23.51 -9.78
CA ILE A 18 -12.93 -22.05 -9.94
C ILE A 18 -12.93 -21.35 -8.59
N ALA A 19 -13.70 -21.87 -7.61
CA ALA A 19 -13.71 -21.31 -6.26
C ALA A 19 -12.32 -21.36 -5.60
N LEU A 20 -11.61 -22.47 -5.71
CA LEU A 20 -10.24 -22.64 -5.20
C LEU A 20 -9.26 -21.65 -5.85
N SER A 21 -9.31 -21.52 -7.19
CA SER A 21 -8.46 -20.57 -7.91
C SER A 21 -8.71 -19.11 -7.48
N GLY A 22 -9.98 -18.72 -7.28
CA GLY A 22 -10.34 -17.40 -6.79
C GLY A 22 -9.81 -17.14 -5.37
N THR A 23 -9.91 -18.13 -4.48
CA THR A 23 -9.37 -18.00 -3.11
C THR A 23 -7.85 -17.87 -3.08
N LEU A 24 -7.11 -18.59 -3.95
CA LEU A 24 -5.66 -18.41 -4.06
C LEU A 24 -5.30 -17.03 -4.62
N PHE A 25 -6.05 -16.51 -5.59
CA PHE A 25 -5.82 -15.20 -6.18
C PHE A 25 -6.03 -14.04 -5.19
N LEU A 26 -6.95 -14.21 -4.23
CA LEU A 26 -7.21 -13.24 -3.17
C LEU A 26 -6.13 -13.23 -2.08
N GLN A 27 -5.26 -14.23 -2.02
CA GLN A 27 -4.21 -14.34 -0.98
C GLN A 27 -2.91 -13.58 -1.31
N THR A 28 -2.72 -13.08 -2.53
CA THR A 28 -1.40 -12.59 -2.98
C THR A 28 -1.15 -11.10 -2.76
N ALA A 29 -2.10 -10.36 -2.22
CA ALA A 29 -1.90 -8.96 -1.85
C ALA A 29 -1.73 -8.86 -0.34
N THR A 30 -0.55 -9.23 0.18
CA THR A 30 -0.15 -8.70 1.48
C THR A 30 -0.19 -7.18 1.36
N PRO A 31 -0.91 -6.46 2.24
CA PRO A 31 -0.85 -5.00 2.20
C PRO A 31 0.62 -4.64 2.37
N VAL A 32 1.17 -3.92 1.39
CA VAL A 32 2.48 -3.29 1.53
C VAL A 32 2.32 -2.35 2.70
N HIS A 33 2.76 -2.79 3.88
CA HIS A 33 2.74 -1.96 5.05
C HIS A 33 3.79 -0.89 4.80
N ALA A 34 3.32 0.31 4.43
CA ALA A 34 4.19 1.45 4.24
C ALA A 34 5.00 1.61 5.53
N GLU A 35 6.33 1.64 5.40
CA GLU A 35 7.21 1.91 6.52
C GLU A 35 6.77 3.24 7.17
N GLU A 36 6.60 3.24 8.48
CA GLU A 36 6.21 4.45 9.20
C GLU A 36 7.28 5.52 8.95
N VAL A 37 6.84 6.73 8.55
CA VAL A 37 7.77 7.83 8.30
C VAL A 37 8.55 8.13 9.57
N ARG A 38 9.89 8.08 9.49
CA ARG A 38 10.76 8.41 10.62
C ARG A 38 10.45 9.81 11.16
N ARG A 39 10.56 9.99 12.49
CA ARG A 39 10.33 11.29 13.12
C ARG A 39 11.43 12.26 12.74
N PHE A 40 11.07 13.42 12.21
CA PHE A 40 12.03 14.47 11.84
C PHE A 40 11.41 15.86 12.04
N PHE A 41 12.28 16.87 12.07
CA PHE A 41 11.88 18.26 11.93
C PHE A 41 12.78 18.97 10.91
N ILE A 42 12.21 19.93 10.20
CA ILE A 42 12.91 20.80 9.25
C ILE A 42 12.60 22.23 9.65
N LYS A 43 13.61 23.10 9.57
CA LYS A 43 13.44 24.54 9.76
C LYS A 43 13.66 25.26 8.44
N ASN A 44 12.81 26.23 8.13
CA ASN A 44 13.08 27.16 7.03
C ASN A 44 14.05 28.28 7.46
N LEU A 45 14.38 29.17 6.53
CA LEU A 45 15.26 30.32 6.78
C LEU A 45 14.66 31.32 7.78
N ASP A 46 13.33 31.37 7.87
CA ASP A 46 12.58 32.21 8.82
C ASP A 46 12.46 31.55 10.21
N ASN A 47 13.16 30.43 10.44
CA ASN A 47 13.17 29.64 11.68
C ASN A 47 11.80 29.04 12.06
N GLU A 48 10.84 29.02 11.13
CA GLU A 48 9.62 28.25 11.25
C GLU A 48 9.93 26.75 11.19
N ARG A 49 9.26 25.98 12.05
CA ARG A 49 9.54 24.56 12.25
C ARG A 49 8.39 23.69 11.74
N PHE A 50 8.70 22.85 10.77
CA PHE A 50 7.89 21.67 10.46
C PHE A 50 8.37 20.50 11.33
N ASP A 51 7.46 19.83 12.04
CA ASP A 51 7.76 18.66 12.89
C ASP A 51 6.73 17.56 12.62
N THR A 52 7.16 16.37 12.21
CA THR A 52 6.22 15.29 11.86
C THR A 52 5.36 14.81 13.01
N ARG A 53 5.79 15.03 14.26
CA ARG A 53 5.00 14.68 15.46
C ARG A 53 3.71 15.49 15.56
N ASN A 54 3.69 16.69 14.96
CA ASN A 54 2.54 17.58 14.95
C ASN A 54 1.59 17.29 13.76
N GLN A 55 1.97 16.41 12.84
CA GLN A 55 1.24 16.13 11.60
C GLN A 55 0.44 14.82 11.65
N LYS A 56 0.12 14.33 12.86
CA LYS A 56 -0.57 13.04 13.02
C LYS A 56 -1.95 13.08 12.34
N GLY A 57 -2.16 12.19 11.37
CA GLY A 57 -3.42 12.06 10.64
C GLY A 57 -3.59 13.02 9.46
N SER A 58 -2.63 13.90 9.21
CA SER A 58 -2.62 14.77 8.03
C SER A 58 -1.57 14.29 7.02
N PRO A 59 -1.93 14.12 5.73
CA PRO A 59 -0.94 13.80 4.70
C PRO A 59 -0.03 14.99 4.45
N PHE A 60 1.25 14.72 4.16
CA PHE A 60 2.20 15.73 3.72
C PHE A 60 3.05 15.18 2.56
N VAL A 61 3.58 16.09 1.74
CA VAL A 61 4.42 15.76 0.58
C VAL A 61 5.80 16.36 0.81
N MET A 62 6.86 15.58 0.55
CA MET A 62 8.24 16.05 0.58
C MET A 62 8.78 16.13 -0.85
N SER A 63 9.40 17.25 -1.21
CA SER A 63 10.06 17.46 -2.50
C SER A 63 11.49 17.91 -2.27
N PHE A 64 12.43 17.37 -3.03
CA PHE A 64 13.86 17.67 -2.91
C PHE A 64 14.30 18.54 -4.08
N PHE A 65 14.89 19.70 -3.76
CA PHE A 65 15.45 20.62 -4.73
C PHE A 65 16.91 20.87 -4.37
N PHE A 66 17.79 20.79 -5.36
CA PHE A 66 19.19 21.13 -5.21
C PHE A 66 19.38 22.58 -5.68
N THR A 67 19.66 23.50 -4.74
CA THR A 67 19.79 24.93 -5.04
C THR A 67 21.21 25.34 -5.39
N THR A 68 22.22 24.55 -5.00
CA THR A 68 23.61 24.77 -5.36
C THR A 68 24.00 23.83 -6.50
N CYS A 69 24.20 24.41 -7.69
CA CYS A 69 25.08 23.79 -8.68
C CYS A 69 26.49 23.84 -8.08
N ILE A 70 27.11 22.68 -7.82
CA ILE A 70 28.53 22.64 -7.47
C ILE A 70 29.27 23.29 -8.65
N PRO A 71 30.01 24.41 -8.47
CA PRO A 71 30.79 24.96 -9.55
C PRO A 71 31.77 23.88 -10.01
N LEU A 72 31.71 23.53 -11.29
CA LEU A 72 32.70 22.64 -11.90
C LEU A 72 34.09 23.30 -11.75
N PRO A 73 35.12 22.53 -11.35
CA PRO A 73 36.47 23.04 -11.15
C PRO A 73 37.09 23.62 -12.41
#